data_AF-A0A437USU0-F1
#
_entry.id   AF-A0A437USU0-F1
#
_cell.length_a   1.000
_cell.length_b   1.000
_cell.length_c   1.000
_cell.angle_alpha   90.00
_cell.angle_beta   90.00
_cell.angle_gamma   90.00
#
_symmetry.space_group_name_H-M   'P 1'
#
loop_
_entity.id
_entity.type
_entity.pdbx_description
1 polymer ?
#
loop_
_entity_poly.entity_id
_entity_poly.type
_entity_poly.pdbx_seq_one_letter_code
_entity_poly.pdbx_strand_id
1 'polypeptide(L)'
;MSATAAGCRCAERGDFPVFERAAGRSRASRPVRSCSLCMVTITVTFLLGELVVWICGDVETACSAYTGVGAGAVPVILVYAFIRTVLSEEILFRGFLLKRLAAKLGFWKGNVTHAAIFGAAHLLMAWGRVGALAGAVVMIYPMAAALLLGHLDEKLSDGSIIPSWIVHGAPNTIEAPLQAF
;
A
#
# COMPACT_ATOMS: atom_id res chain seq x y z
N MET A 1 14.62 8.01 -60.22
CA MET A 1 13.54 7.06 -59.88
C MET A 1 14.06 6.28 -58.68
N SER A 2 13.72 6.64 -57.44
CA SER A 2 12.54 6.15 -56.66
C SER A 2 12.45 4.62 -56.68
N ALA A 3 12.43 3.86 -55.57
CA ALA A 3 11.70 4.10 -54.33
C ALA A 3 12.29 3.36 -53.10
N THR A 4 11.86 3.86 -51.94
CA THR A 4 12.05 3.45 -50.54
C THR A 4 10.99 2.44 -50.04
N ALA A 5 11.29 1.84 -48.87
CA ALA A 5 10.40 1.18 -47.88
C ALA A 5 9.92 -0.25 -48.21
N ALA A 6 9.69 -1.19 -47.28
CA ALA A 6 9.43 -1.19 -45.84
C ALA A 6 9.95 -2.54 -45.25
N GLY A 7 10.39 -2.70 -44.00
CA GLY A 7 9.80 -2.24 -42.74
C GLY A 7 9.12 -3.41 -42.03
N CYS A 8 9.87 -4.19 -41.24
CA CYS A 8 9.30 -5.08 -40.23
C CYS A 8 10.04 -4.84 -38.91
N ARG A 9 9.57 -3.84 -38.14
CA ARG A 9 10.01 -3.63 -36.76
C ARG A 9 9.24 -4.61 -35.90
N CYS A 10 9.94 -5.55 -35.29
CA CYS A 10 9.45 -6.22 -34.09
C CYS A 10 9.08 -5.13 -33.08
N ALA A 11 7.81 -5.14 -32.65
CA ALA A 11 7.33 -4.28 -31.59
C ALA A 11 8.25 -4.40 -30.38
N GLU A 12 8.92 -3.30 -30.05
CA GLU A 12 9.69 -3.14 -28.83
C GLU A 12 8.76 -3.44 -27.64
N ARG A 13 9.16 -4.41 -26.83
CA ARG A 13 8.56 -4.63 -25.52
C ARG A 13 8.60 -3.30 -24.80
N GLY A 14 7.45 -2.88 -24.27
CA GLY A 14 7.35 -1.68 -23.46
C GLY A 14 8.34 -1.75 -22.30
N ASP A 15 9.48 -1.11 -22.47
CA ASP A 15 10.37 -0.72 -21.40
C ASP A 15 9.58 0.27 -20.55
N PHE A 16 8.87 -0.25 -19.56
CA PHE A 16 8.45 0.56 -18.43
C PHE A 16 9.72 1.20 -17.89
N PRO A 17 9.81 2.55 -17.84
CA PRO A 17 10.99 3.20 -17.29
C PRO A 17 10.97 2.90 -15.79
N VAL A 18 11.67 1.82 -15.41
CA VAL A 18 12.07 1.56 -14.03
C VAL A 18 12.91 2.78 -13.65
N PHE A 19 12.31 3.62 -12.82
CA PHE A 19 12.82 4.91 -12.39
C PHE A 19 14.34 4.91 -12.19
N GLU A 20 14.99 5.94 -12.74
CA GLU A 20 16.41 6.27 -12.64
C GLU A 20 17.11 5.63 -11.44
N ARG A 21 18.03 4.70 -11.72
CA ARG A 21 18.76 3.95 -10.70
C ARG A 21 19.53 4.92 -9.80
N ALA A 22 19.32 4.83 -8.49
CA ALA A 22 20.26 5.39 -7.53
C ALA A 22 21.60 4.64 -7.68
N ALA A 23 22.54 5.24 -8.40
CA ALA A 23 23.89 4.73 -8.58
C ALA A 23 24.59 4.56 -7.22
N GLY A 24 25.27 3.41 -7.02
CA GLY A 24 26.36 3.33 -6.05
C GLY A 24 26.18 2.50 -4.76
N ARG A 25 25.36 1.44 -4.70
CA ARG A 25 25.30 0.58 -3.48
C ARG A 25 25.57 -0.91 -3.73
N SER A 26 26.51 -1.47 -2.96
CA SER A 26 26.96 -2.87 -3.02
C SER A 26 25.82 -3.84 -2.73
N ARG A 27 25.73 -4.94 -3.49
CA ARG A 27 24.62 -5.91 -3.44
C ARG A 27 24.45 -6.57 -2.06
N ALA A 28 25.53 -6.72 -1.30
CA ALA A 28 25.54 -7.36 0.02
C ALA A 28 24.93 -6.50 1.15
N SER A 29 24.94 -5.16 1.03
CA SER A 29 24.38 -4.26 2.05
C SER A 29 22.89 -3.93 1.83
N ARG A 30 22.33 -4.35 0.69
CA ARG A 30 20.94 -4.11 0.29
C ARG A 30 19.90 -4.84 1.16
N PRO A 31 20.03 -6.16 1.46
CA PRO A 31 19.00 -6.87 2.22
C PRO A 31 18.86 -6.35 3.65
N VAL A 32 19.98 -6.09 4.34
CA VAL A 32 19.95 -5.60 5.74
C VAL A 32 19.34 -4.20 5.83
N ARG A 33 19.69 -3.29 4.90
CA ARG A 33 19.09 -1.95 4.84
C ARG A 33 17.61 -1.97 4.48
N SER A 34 17.20 -2.85 3.55
CA SER A 34 15.80 -3.03 3.20
C SER A 34 14.99 -3.52 4.41
N CYS A 35 15.51 -4.48 5.18
CA CYS A 35 14.88 -4.92 6.43
C CYS A 35 14.76 -3.79 7.46
N SER A 36 15.82 -3.02 7.71
CA SER A 36 15.76 -1.89 8.66
C SER A 36 14.74 -0.83 8.24
N LEU A 37 14.64 -0.53 6.94
CA LEU A 37 13.67 0.40 6.41
C LEU A 37 12.24 -0.13 6.56
N CYS A 38 12.00 -1.41 6.26
CA CYS A 38 10.70 -2.04 6.48
C CYS A 38 10.28 -2.01 7.96
N MET A 39 11.21 -2.28 8.88
CA MET A 39 10.94 -2.23 10.33
C MET A 39 10.57 -0.81 10.78
N VAL A 40 11.30 0.21 10.31
CA VAL A 40 10.95 1.61 10.61
C VAL A 40 9.58 1.97 10.04
N THR A 41 9.30 1.59 8.80
CA THR A 41 8.01 1.87 8.17
C THR A 41 6.86 1.17 8.89
N ILE A 42 7.01 -0.11 9.26
CA ILE A 42 6.05 -0.85 10.10
C ILE A 42 5.78 -0.10 11.39
N THR A 43 6.83 0.26 12.13
CA THR A 43 6.68 0.94 13.42
C THR A 43 5.93 2.26 13.26
N VAL A 44 6.29 3.06 12.25
CA VAL A 44 5.60 4.33 11.99
C VAL A 44 4.12 4.11 11.63
N THR A 45 3.81 3.17 10.73
CA THR A 45 2.42 2.91 10.32
C THR A 45 1.58 2.32 11.44
N PHE A 46 2.19 1.50 12.31
CA PHE A 46 1.53 0.91 13.47
C PHE A 46 1.24 1.96 14.54
N LEU A 47 2.23 2.78 14.92
CA LEU A 47 2.04 3.86 15.90
C LEU A 47 1.01 4.89 15.43
N LEU A 48 0.94 5.17 14.13
CA LEU A 48 -0.09 6.02 13.56
C LEU A 48 -1.49 5.39 13.68
N GLY A 49 -1.60 4.06 13.57
CA GLY A 49 -2.86 3.33 13.76
C GLY A 49 -3.33 3.38 15.22
N GLU A 50 -2.44 3.12 16.17
CA GLU A 50 -2.75 3.23 17.61
C GLU A 50 -3.17 4.66 18.00
N LEU A 51 -2.50 5.67 17.43
CA LEU A 51 -2.88 7.07 17.62
C LEU A 51 -4.30 7.35 17.10
N VAL A 52 -4.70 6.75 15.97
CA VAL A 52 -6.05 6.86 15.43
C VAL A 52 -7.08 6.29 16.40
N VAL A 53 -6.85 5.08 16.90
CA VAL A 53 -7.73 4.42 17.88
C VAL A 53 -7.84 5.26 19.15
N TRP A 54 -6.73 5.82 19.63
CA TRP A 54 -6.72 6.69 20.81
C TRP A 54 -7.55 7.98 20.61
N ILE A 55 -7.57 8.55 19.40
CA ILE A 55 -8.33 9.78 19.10
C ILE A 55 -9.82 9.49 18.85
N CYS A 56 -10.12 8.42 18.10
CA CYS A 56 -11.45 8.18 17.53
C CYS A 56 -12.25 7.09 18.24
N GLY A 57 -11.61 6.28 19.09
CA GLY A 57 -12.17 5.02 19.57
C GLY A 57 -12.26 3.98 18.46
N ASP A 58 -12.94 2.87 18.74
CA ASP A 58 -13.14 1.81 17.77
C ASP A 58 -14.06 2.25 16.64
N VAL A 59 -13.53 2.19 15.42
CA VAL A 59 -14.29 2.41 14.19
C VAL A 59 -14.59 1.05 13.57
N GLU A 60 -15.82 0.84 13.12
CA GLU A 60 -16.20 -0.40 12.43
C GLU A 60 -15.28 -0.64 11.22
N THR A 61 -14.72 -1.85 11.18
CA THR A 61 -13.87 -2.31 10.07
C THR A 61 -14.53 -3.49 9.35
N ALA A 62 -13.92 -3.94 8.25
CA ALA A 62 -14.40 -5.12 7.54
C ALA A 62 -14.39 -6.40 8.40
N CYS A 63 -13.59 -6.45 9.48
CA CYS A 63 -13.52 -7.60 10.38
C CYS A 63 -14.51 -7.50 11.55
N SER A 64 -15.21 -6.37 11.72
CA SER A 64 -16.21 -6.20 12.80
C SER A 64 -17.41 -7.14 12.65
N ALA A 65 -17.60 -7.71 11.46
CA ALA A 65 -18.58 -8.77 11.23
C ALA A 65 -18.28 -10.08 11.99
N TYR A 66 -17.06 -10.24 12.52
CA TYR A 66 -16.64 -11.43 13.27
C TYR A 66 -16.64 -11.22 14.79
N THR A 67 -17.12 -10.08 15.28
CA THR A 67 -17.19 -9.77 16.72
C THR A 67 -18.02 -10.79 17.49
N GLY A 68 -17.39 -11.36 18.54
CA GLY A 68 -18.00 -12.36 19.41
C GLY A 68 -18.13 -13.77 18.82
N VAL A 69 -17.60 -14.03 17.61
CA VAL A 69 -17.61 -15.38 17.01
C VAL A 69 -16.62 -16.31 17.72
N GLY A 70 -15.57 -15.75 18.34
CA GLY A 70 -14.55 -16.47 19.08
C GLY A 70 -13.46 -17.08 18.20
N ALA A 71 -12.59 -17.91 18.80
CA ALA A 71 -11.34 -18.36 18.20
C ALA A 71 -11.49 -19.12 16.85
N GLY A 72 -12.67 -19.70 16.58
CA GLY A 72 -12.96 -20.37 15.31
C GLY A 72 -12.95 -19.44 14.09
N ALA A 73 -13.15 -18.12 14.28
CA ALA A 73 -13.09 -17.13 13.20
C ALA A 73 -11.65 -16.72 12.84
N VAL A 74 -10.66 -16.96 13.71
CA VAL A 74 -9.28 -16.47 13.50
C VAL A 74 -8.69 -16.88 12.14
N PRO A 75 -8.80 -18.15 11.69
CA PRO A 75 -8.24 -18.55 10.39
C PRO A 75 -8.89 -17.80 9.21
N VAL A 76 -10.21 -17.61 9.25
CA VAL A 76 -10.92 -16.94 8.15
C VAL A 76 -10.62 -15.45 8.13
N ILE A 77 -10.51 -14.82 9.31
CA ILE A 77 -10.10 -13.42 9.45
C ILE A 77 -8.70 -13.20 8.90
N LEU A 78 -7.75 -14.10 9.19
CA LEU A 78 -6.37 -13.97 8.68
C LEU A 78 -6.31 -14.03 7.15
N VAL A 79 -7.00 -14.99 6.54
CA VAL A 79 -7.06 -15.09 5.07
C VAL A 79 -7.75 -13.87 4.49
N TYR A 80 -8.85 -13.43 5.10
CA TYR A 80 -9.59 -12.26 4.66
C TYR A 80 -8.73 -10.99 4.74
N ALA A 81 -8.12 -10.71 5.89
CA ALA A 81 -7.34 -9.50 6.10
C ALA A 81 -6.05 -9.51 5.26
N PHE A 82 -5.25 -10.57 5.32
CA PHE A 82 -3.91 -10.58 4.73
C PHE A 82 -3.92 -10.82 3.21
N ILE A 83 -4.78 -11.73 2.74
CA ILE A 83 -4.85 -12.10 1.32
C ILE A 83 -5.92 -11.31 0.60
N ARG A 84 -7.15 -11.26 1.11
CA ARG A 84 -8.24 -10.61 0.36
C ARG A 84 -8.13 -9.09 0.42
N THR A 85 -7.88 -8.51 1.58
CA THR A 85 -7.82 -7.05 1.75
C THR A 85 -6.44 -6.53 1.35
N VAL A 86 -5.40 -6.83 2.14
CA VAL A 86 -4.09 -6.18 2.01
C VAL A 86 -3.44 -6.48 0.66
N LEU A 87 -3.38 -7.75 0.21
CA LEU A 87 -2.75 -8.07 -1.07
C LEU A 87 -3.50 -7.44 -2.26
N SER A 88 -4.83 -7.45 -2.26
CA SER A 88 -5.62 -6.82 -3.34
C SER A 88 -5.37 -5.31 -3.40
N GLU A 89 -5.29 -4.66 -2.24
CA GLU A 89 -4.95 -3.25 -2.16
C GLU A 89 -3.54 -2.98 -2.68
N GLU A 90 -2.53 -3.76 -2.28
CA GLU A 90 -1.17 -3.60 -2.80
C GLU A 90 -1.09 -3.78 -4.32
N ILE A 91 -1.76 -4.79 -4.88
CA ILE A 91 -1.79 -5.03 -6.33
C ILE A 91 -2.45 -3.85 -7.06
N LEU A 92 -3.62 -3.40 -6.62
CA LEU A 92 -4.39 -2.36 -7.29
C LEU A 92 -3.72 -0.99 -7.16
N PHE A 93 -3.36 -0.61 -5.94
CA PHE A 93 -2.92 0.74 -5.62
C PHE A 93 -1.43 0.92 -5.93
N ARG A 94 -0.56 0.02 -5.48
CA ARG A 94 0.90 0.15 -5.66
C ARG A 94 1.37 -0.57 -6.92
N GLY A 95 0.88 -1.78 -7.16
CA GLY A 95 1.23 -2.60 -8.32
C GLY A 95 0.73 -2.05 -9.66
N PHE A 96 -0.40 -1.34 -9.66
CA PHE A 96 -1.00 -0.78 -10.88
C PHE A 96 -1.11 0.75 -10.85
N LEU A 97 -1.94 1.33 -9.97
CA LEU A 97 -2.31 2.75 -10.04
C LEU A 97 -1.10 3.67 -9.87
N LEU A 98 -0.27 3.44 -8.84
CA LEU A 98 0.93 4.21 -8.57
C LEU A 98 1.89 4.18 -9.77
N LYS A 99 2.16 3.00 -10.33
CA LYS A 99 3.06 2.86 -11.49
C LYS A 99 2.56 3.65 -12.69
N ARG A 100 1.26 3.62 -12.97
CA ARG A 100 0.63 4.38 -14.08
C ARG A 100 0.72 5.89 -13.85
N LEU A 101 0.44 6.36 -12.63
CA LEU A 101 0.50 7.77 -12.29
C LEU A 101 1.95 8.27 -12.29
N ALA A 102 2.87 7.50 -11.74
CA ALA A 102 4.30 7.83 -11.70
C ALA A 102 4.90 7.91 -13.10
N ALA A 103 4.51 7.00 -14.02
CA ALA A 103 4.95 7.04 -15.41
C ALA A 103 4.46 8.31 -16.15
N LYS A 104 3.29 8.85 -15.80
CA LYS A 104 2.72 10.04 -16.45
C LYS A 104 3.12 11.36 -15.80
N LEU A 105 3.22 11.40 -14.47
CA LEU A 105 3.36 12.62 -13.68
C LEU A 105 4.74 12.76 -13.01
N GLY A 106 5.57 11.71 -13.07
CA GLY A 106 6.75 11.56 -12.24
C GLY A 106 6.42 10.99 -10.86
N PHE A 107 7.43 10.41 -10.19
CA PHE A 107 7.23 9.63 -8.97
C PHE A 107 6.50 10.40 -7.86
N TRP A 108 6.99 11.58 -7.46
CA TRP A 108 6.41 12.27 -6.30
C TRP A 108 4.97 12.71 -6.52
N LYS A 109 4.67 13.29 -7.70
CA LYS A 109 3.30 13.67 -8.06
C LYS A 109 2.41 12.42 -8.16
N GLY A 110 2.89 11.37 -8.80
CA GLY A 110 2.17 10.11 -8.91
C GLY A 110 1.87 9.48 -7.55
N ASN A 111 2.84 9.48 -6.64
CA ASN A 111 2.71 8.94 -5.29
C ASN A 111 1.70 9.73 -4.45
N VAL A 112 1.75 11.05 -4.50
CA VAL A 112 0.78 11.92 -3.81
C VAL A 112 -0.63 11.71 -4.36
N THR A 113 -0.80 11.69 -5.69
CA THR A 113 -2.12 11.47 -6.30
C THR A 113 -2.68 10.09 -5.96
N HIS A 114 -1.85 9.04 -6.06
CA HIS A 114 -2.22 7.68 -5.68
C HIS A 114 -2.66 7.58 -4.21
N ALA A 115 -1.86 8.14 -3.30
CA ALA A 115 -2.16 8.08 -1.87
C ALA A 115 -3.44 8.85 -1.51
N ALA A 116 -3.67 10.00 -2.15
CA ALA A 116 -4.91 10.76 -1.99
C ALA A 116 -6.13 9.96 -2.44
N ILE A 117 -6.04 9.24 -3.57
CA ILE A 117 -7.11 8.35 -4.04
C ILE A 117 -7.35 7.21 -3.03
N PHE A 118 -6.28 6.61 -2.49
CA PHE A 118 -6.38 5.55 -1.49
C PHE A 118 -7.07 6.02 -0.19
N GLY A 119 -6.67 7.17 0.35
CA GLY A 119 -7.33 7.76 1.52
C GLY A 119 -8.78 8.17 1.25
N ALA A 120 -9.07 8.72 0.07
CA ALA A 120 -10.44 9.05 -0.33
C ALA A 120 -11.33 7.80 -0.44
N ALA A 121 -10.80 6.67 -0.92
CA ALA A 121 -11.54 5.41 -0.97
C ALA A 121 -11.93 4.93 0.45
N HIS A 122 -11.03 5.07 1.43
CA HIS A 122 -11.31 4.74 2.83
C HIS A 122 -12.39 5.65 3.43
N LEU A 123 -12.29 6.97 3.19
CA LEU A 123 -13.33 7.90 3.63
C LEU A 123 -14.69 7.58 2.99
N LEU A 124 -14.73 7.23 1.71
CA LEU A 124 -15.96 6.89 1.02
C LEU A 124 -16.65 5.66 1.64
N MET A 125 -15.87 4.67 2.09
CA MET A 125 -16.40 3.47 2.77
C MET A 125 -16.97 3.78 4.16
N ALA A 126 -16.41 4.78 4.86
CA ALA A 126 -16.88 5.23 6.17
C ALA A 126 -17.91 6.37 6.09
N TRP A 127 -18.21 6.88 4.90
CA TRP A 127 -19.03 8.07 4.71
C TRP A 127 -20.43 7.89 5.28
N GLY A 128 -20.86 8.84 6.11
CA GLY A 128 -22.17 8.80 6.77
C GLY A 128 -22.28 7.79 7.92
N ARG A 129 -21.22 7.02 8.23
CA ARG A 129 -21.17 6.07 9.36
C ARG A 129 -20.39 6.61 10.55
N VAL A 130 -19.48 7.55 10.30
CA VAL A 130 -18.61 8.14 11.33
C VAL A 130 -18.76 9.66 11.37
N GLY A 131 -18.47 10.27 12.51
CA GLY A 131 -18.44 11.72 12.66
C GLY A 131 -17.30 12.37 11.85
N ALA A 132 -17.37 13.70 11.67
CA ALA A 132 -16.42 14.44 10.83
C ALA A 132 -14.95 14.23 11.21
N LEU A 133 -14.63 14.22 12.51
CA LEU A 133 -13.26 13.97 13.00
C LEU A 133 -12.78 12.57 12.63
N ALA A 134 -13.56 11.53 12.94
CA ALA A 134 -13.23 10.15 12.61
C ALA A 134 -13.14 9.95 11.09
N GLY A 135 -14.00 10.57 10.29
CA GLY A 135 -13.91 10.56 8.84
C GLY A 135 -12.60 11.18 8.33
N ALA A 136 -12.21 12.34 8.86
CA ALA A 136 -10.93 12.96 8.51
C ALA A 136 -9.74 12.05 8.87
N VAL A 137 -9.78 11.41 10.04
CA VAL A 137 -8.73 10.48 10.47
C VAL A 137 -8.67 9.24 9.57
N VAL A 138 -9.81 8.62 9.25
CA VAL A 138 -9.93 7.48 8.31
C VAL A 138 -9.47 7.84 6.89
N MET A 139 -9.51 9.11 6.50
CA MET A 139 -8.94 9.57 5.23
C MET A 139 -7.41 9.73 5.30
N ILE A 140 -6.94 10.44 6.33
CA ILE A 140 -5.55 10.90 6.42
C ILE A 140 -4.60 9.76 6.79
N TYR A 141 -5.00 8.87 7.69
CA TYR A 141 -4.16 7.78 8.13
C TYR A 141 -3.75 6.82 6.99
N PRO A 142 -4.70 6.22 6.23
CA PRO A 142 -4.36 5.33 5.12
C PRO A 142 -3.62 6.08 4.00
N MET A 143 -3.94 7.36 3.77
CA MET A 143 -3.20 8.19 2.82
C MET A 143 -1.72 8.35 3.22
N ALA A 144 -1.44 8.66 4.49
CA ALA A 144 -0.07 8.78 4.99
C ALA A 144 0.69 7.46 4.88
N ALA A 145 0.06 6.34 5.24
CA ALA A 145 0.62 5.01 5.05
C ALA A 145 0.92 4.74 3.55
N ALA A 146 -0.03 5.03 2.66
CA ALA A 146 0.15 4.83 1.22
C ALA A 146 1.30 5.65 0.62
N LEU A 147 1.53 6.88 1.10
CA LEU A 147 2.70 7.69 0.69
C LEU A 147 4.02 7.01 1.07
N LEU A 148 4.12 6.54 2.32
CA LEU A 148 5.31 5.88 2.84
C LEU A 148 5.58 4.55 2.12
N LEU A 149 4.54 3.73 1.95
CA LEU A 149 4.64 2.43 1.28
C LEU A 149 4.94 2.57 -0.22
N GLY A 150 4.33 3.54 -0.91
CA GLY A 150 4.67 3.81 -2.30
C GLY A 150 6.14 4.25 -2.48
N HIS A 151 6.71 4.95 -1.49
CA HIS A 151 8.13 5.28 -1.45
C HIS A 151 9.01 4.06 -1.15
N LEU A 152 8.60 3.22 -0.18
CA LEU A 152 9.28 1.96 0.12
C LEU A 152 9.39 1.08 -1.13
N ASP A 153 8.32 0.94 -1.89
CA ASP A 153 8.29 0.08 -3.07
C ASP A 153 9.17 0.65 -4.18
N GLU A 154 8.90 1.88 -4.62
CA GLU A 154 9.52 2.45 -5.83
C GLU A 154 10.95 2.96 -5.62
N LYS A 155 11.32 3.36 -4.40
CA LYS A 155 12.64 3.98 -4.12
C LYS A 155 13.57 3.11 -3.30
N LEU A 156 13.03 2.20 -2.49
CA LEU A 156 13.82 1.41 -1.55
C LEU A 156 13.79 -0.10 -1.86
N SER A 157 12.89 -0.54 -2.74
CA SER A 157 12.63 -1.96 -3.03
C SER A 157 12.56 -2.31 -4.52
N ASP A 158 13.18 -1.49 -5.38
CA ASP A 158 13.25 -1.70 -6.83
C ASP A 158 11.86 -1.92 -7.49
N GLY A 159 10.81 -1.28 -6.96
CA GLY A 159 9.44 -1.36 -7.45
C GLY A 159 8.65 -2.60 -7.03
N SER A 160 9.21 -3.44 -6.15
CA SER A 160 8.53 -4.62 -5.59
C SER A 160 7.46 -4.22 -4.58
N ILE A 161 6.29 -4.86 -4.65
CA ILE A 161 5.18 -4.70 -3.68
C ILE A 161 5.28 -5.66 -2.49
N ILE A 162 6.24 -6.58 -2.48
CA ILE A 162 6.38 -7.57 -1.40
C ILE A 162 6.70 -6.88 -0.06
N PRO A 163 7.61 -5.90 0.00
CA PRO A 163 7.90 -5.20 1.26
C PRO A 163 6.68 -4.46 1.79
N SER A 164 5.99 -3.65 0.98
CA SER A 164 4.77 -2.97 1.40
C SER A 164 3.67 -3.94 1.82
N TRP A 165 3.48 -5.06 1.11
CA TRP A 165 2.51 -6.09 1.49
C TRP A 165 2.77 -6.66 2.88
N ILE A 166 4.03 -6.97 3.20
CA ILE A 166 4.41 -7.46 4.54
C ILE A 166 4.19 -6.36 5.58
N VAL A 167 4.64 -5.13 5.29
CA VAL A 167 4.54 -3.99 6.22
C VAL A 167 3.09 -3.65 6.53
N HIS A 168 2.24 -3.57 5.51
CA HIS A 168 0.82 -3.26 5.62
C HIS A 168 0.03 -4.44 6.21
N GLY A 169 0.41 -5.66 5.85
CA GLY A 169 -0.26 -6.87 6.32
C GLY A 169 0.05 -7.25 7.76
N ALA A 170 1.23 -6.93 8.29
CA ALA A 170 1.63 -7.34 9.64
C ALA A 170 0.68 -6.80 10.75
N PRO A 171 0.35 -5.49 10.82
CA PRO A 171 -0.64 -4.99 11.76
C PRO A 171 -1.99 -5.70 11.63
N ASN A 172 -2.46 -5.89 10.40
CA ASN A 172 -3.73 -6.56 10.09
C ASN A 172 -3.77 -8.02 10.58
N THR A 173 -2.64 -8.74 10.59
CA THR A 173 -2.58 -10.10 11.13
C THR A 173 -2.68 -10.18 12.65
N ILE A 174 -2.49 -9.05 13.35
CA ILE A 174 -2.59 -8.96 14.81
C ILE A 174 -3.95 -8.36 15.19
N GLU A 175 -4.30 -7.21 14.62
CA GLU A 175 -5.50 -6.45 14.98
C GLU A 175 -6.79 -7.13 14.51
N ALA A 176 -6.80 -7.69 13.29
CA ALA A 176 -8.04 -8.27 12.76
C ALA A 176 -8.53 -9.48 13.58
N PRO A 177 -7.68 -10.45 13.96
CA PRO A 177 -8.12 -11.55 14.84
C PRO A 177 -8.59 -11.12 16.22
N LEU A 178 -8.11 -10.00 16.77
CA LEU A 178 -8.58 -9.49 18.06
C LEU A 178 -10.07 -9.13 18.01
N GLN A 179 -10.57 -8.72 16.84
CA GLN A 179 -11.99 -8.44 16.66
C GLN A 179 -12.87 -9.68 16.75
N ALA A 180 -12.33 -10.90 16.84
CA ALA A 180 -13.12 -12.11 17.06
C ALA A 180 -13.65 -12.24 18.51
N PHE A 181 -13.08 -11.49 19.45
CA PHE A 181 -13.33 -11.55 20.89
C PHE A 181 -13.96 -10.25 21.40
#